data_AF-A0A381N6T0-F1
#
_entry.id   AF-A0A381N6T0-F1
#
_cell.length_a   1.000
_cell.length_b   1.000
_cell.length_c   1.000
_cell.angle_alpha   90.00
_cell.angle_beta   90.00
_cell.angle_gamma   90.00
#
_symmetry.space_group_name_H-M   'P 1'
#
loop_
_entity.id
_entity.type
_entity.pdbx_description
1 polymer ?
#
loop_
_entity_poly.entity_id
_entity_poly.type
_entity_poly.pdbx_seq_one_letter_code
_entity_poly.pdbx_strand_id
1 'polypeptide(L)'
;MLYIDVFNGDADGVCALHQLRLHNPQESRLVTGVKRDTLLLKRIISARDSVLTVLDISFHANREPLLQLLKQGNTVHYFDHHFAGEIPESPLFHPHIDTSPAVCTSILVDRFLAGKYRLWAIVASFGDNLHSPAHGLADTLKLSHEETEELRELGELINYNAYGETVEDLHYSPEALFRALQPYSDPFDFFHAAGELDRLREGFQNDMSQTETKHPVRQTSAGRIYQFPNAAWCRRVSGVFSNQVAREAPNMAHALLVERKDGTFLVGVRAPIAKPQGAEELCIKFSSGGGRSASAGINNLAPEEVDRFYDEFDIQFSN
;
A
#
# COMPACT_ATOMS: atom_id res chain seq x y z
N MET A 1 24.97 10.32 -15.50
CA MET A 1 24.28 9.03 -15.30
C MET A 1 22.82 9.36 -15.00
N LEU A 2 21.86 8.69 -15.64
CA LEU A 2 20.44 8.96 -15.41
C LEU A 2 19.96 8.21 -14.16
N TYR A 3 19.26 8.90 -13.26
CA TYR A 3 18.62 8.31 -12.09
C TYR A 3 17.12 8.22 -12.32
N ILE A 4 16.54 7.06 -12.03
CA ILE A 4 15.10 6.83 -12.12
C ILE A 4 14.63 6.21 -10.80
N ASP A 5 13.69 6.88 -10.15
CA ASP A 5 13.05 6.38 -8.94
C ASP A 5 11.68 5.80 -9.30
N VAL A 6 11.51 4.52 -9.04
CA VAL A 6 10.29 3.75 -9.30
C VAL A 6 9.70 3.32 -7.97
N PHE A 7 8.53 3.82 -7.62
CA PHE A 7 7.98 3.59 -6.28
C PHE A 7 6.45 3.52 -6.28
N ASN A 8 5.90 2.69 -5.42
CA ASN A 8 4.47 2.70 -5.14
C ASN A 8 4.03 4.06 -4.58
N GLY A 9 2.84 4.52 -4.95
CA GLY A 9 2.36 5.84 -4.56
C GLY A 9 1.70 5.90 -3.18
N ASP A 10 1.78 4.83 -2.41
CA ASP A 10 1.30 4.77 -1.03
C ASP A 10 2.33 5.29 -0.02
N ALA A 11 1.95 5.25 1.26
CA ALA A 11 2.82 5.74 2.33
C ALA A 11 4.16 5.00 2.37
N ASP A 12 4.19 3.71 2.06
CA ASP A 12 5.41 2.92 2.15
C ASP A 12 6.40 3.28 1.04
N GLY A 13 5.95 3.27 -0.22
CA GLY A 13 6.81 3.66 -1.34
C GLY A 13 7.27 5.11 -1.28
N VAL A 14 6.37 6.04 -0.94
CA VAL A 14 6.67 7.48 -0.83
C VAL A 14 7.68 7.76 0.29
N CYS A 15 7.45 7.24 1.50
CA CYS A 15 8.33 7.48 2.63
C CYS A 15 9.69 6.76 2.46
N ALA A 16 9.72 5.57 1.87
CA ALA A 16 10.96 4.87 1.56
C ALA A 16 11.85 5.70 0.61
N LEU A 17 11.26 6.27 -0.44
CA LEU A 17 12.01 7.14 -1.35
C LEU A 17 12.50 8.40 -0.65
N HIS A 18 11.64 9.01 0.15
CA HIS A 18 11.96 10.25 0.86
C HIS A 18 13.15 10.06 1.81
N GLN A 19 13.18 8.97 2.58
CA GLN A 19 14.33 8.60 3.43
C GLN A 19 15.63 8.51 2.61
N LEU A 20 15.61 7.84 1.45
CA LEU A 20 16.79 7.73 0.58
C LEU A 20 17.22 9.07 0.01
N ARG A 21 16.28 9.95 -0.35
CA ARG A 21 16.57 11.26 -0.96
C ARG A 21 16.99 12.32 0.07
N LEU A 22 16.56 12.19 1.33
CA LEU A 22 17.14 12.95 2.44
C LEU A 22 18.59 12.54 2.70
N HIS A 23 18.91 11.24 2.58
CA HIS A 23 20.29 10.75 2.76
C HIS A 23 21.21 11.14 1.60
N ASN A 24 20.71 10.93 0.39
CA ASN A 24 21.42 11.14 -0.86
C ASN A 24 20.50 11.90 -1.82
N PRO A 25 20.53 13.25 -1.78
CA PRO A 25 19.77 14.10 -2.69
C PRO A 25 20.16 13.80 -4.13
N GLN A 26 19.16 13.54 -4.97
CA GLN A 26 19.35 13.21 -6.39
C GLN A 26 18.24 13.86 -7.22
N GLU A 27 18.61 14.39 -8.38
CA GLU A 27 17.64 14.71 -9.42
C GLU A 27 17.34 13.43 -10.21
N SER A 28 16.14 12.90 -10.00
CA SER A 28 15.67 11.67 -10.63
C SER A 28 14.39 11.89 -11.41
N ARG A 29 14.20 11.08 -12.45
CA ARG A 29 12.89 10.90 -13.07
C ARG A 29 12.04 10.03 -12.15
N LEU A 30 10.86 10.52 -11.77
CA LEU A 30 9.92 9.79 -10.93
C LEU A 30 8.99 8.92 -11.80
N VAL A 31 8.77 7.68 -11.36
CA VAL A 31 7.82 6.73 -11.97
C VAL A 31 7.00 6.11 -10.85
N THR A 32 5.75 6.53 -10.73
CA THR A 32 4.86 6.13 -9.66
C THR A 32 3.41 6.04 -10.16
N GLY A 33 2.50 5.60 -9.31
CA GLY A 33 1.09 5.39 -9.61
C GLY A 33 0.26 5.13 -8.36
N VAL A 34 -1.03 4.86 -8.53
CA VAL A 34 -1.92 4.48 -7.41
C VAL A 34 -1.43 3.22 -6.69
N LYS A 35 -1.93 2.94 -5.48
CA LYS A 35 -1.50 1.80 -4.63
C LYS A 35 -1.51 0.44 -5.34
N ARG A 36 -2.43 0.24 -6.30
CA ARG A 36 -2.56 -1.03 -7.05
C ARG A 36 -1.84 -1.05 -8.40
N ASP A 37 -1.13 0.03 -8.75
CA ASP A 37 -0.32 0.12 -9.96
C ASP A 37 1.05 -0.52 -9.72
N THR A 38 1.08 -1.85 -9.65
CA THR A 38 2.25 -2.60 -9.18
C THR A 38 3.26 -2.93 -10.29
N LEU A 39 2.94 -2.71 -11.57
CA LEU A 39 3.77 -3.09 -12.72
C LEU A 39 4.62 -1.93 -13.29
N LEU A 40 5.12 -1.06 -12.41
CA LEU A 40 5.74 0.21 -12.81
C LEU A 40 7.01 0.05 -13.66
N LEU A 41 7.78 -1.04 -13.50
CA LEU A 41 8.99 -1.25 -14.31
C LEU A 41 8.69 -1.36 -15.81
N LYS A 42 7.47 -1.77 -16.19
CA LYS A 42 7.05 -1.82 -17.60
C LYS A 42 7.13 -0.44 -18.27
N ARG A 43 7.02 0.65 -17.51
CA ARG A 43 7.04 2.03 -18.02
C ARG A 43 8.44 2.52 -18.40
N ILE A 44 9.48 1.78 -18.03
CA ILE A 44 10.88 2.20 -18.22
C ILE A 44 11.76 1.16 -18.89
N ILE A 45 11.19 0.12 -19.53
CA ILE A 45 11.93 -0.97 -20.22
C ILE A 45 12.91 -0.52 -21.32
N SER A 46 12.91 0.76 -21.67
CA SER A 46 13.83 1.38 -22.63
C SER A 46 15.04 2.06 -21.96
N ALA A 47 15.09 2.14 -20.63
CA ALA A 47 16.22 2.71 -19.89
C ALA A 47 17.49 1.89 -20.14
N ARG A 48 18.64 2.57 -20.26
CA ARG A 48 19.95 1.96 -20.48
C ARG A 48 20.98 2.67 -19.63
N ASP A 49 21.97 1.93 -19.14
CA ASP A 49 23.13 2.47 -18.43
C ASP A 49 22.75 3.50 -17.32
N SER A 50 21.62 3.26 -16.66
CA SER A 50 21.02 4.13 -15.64
C SER A 50 21.10 3.50 -14.25
N VAL A 51 20.89 4.30 -13.20
CA VAL A 51 20.70 3.81 -11.83
C VAL A 51 19.21 3.86 -11.50
N LEU A 52 18.64 2.71 -11.20
CA LEU A 52 17.23 2.55 -10.85
C LEU A 52 17.12 2.30 -9.35
N THR A 53 16.32 3.10 -8.66
CA THR A 53 15.89 2.83 -7.29
C THR A 53 14.44 2.37 -7.35
N VAL A 54 14.18 1.12 -6.95
CA VAL A 54 12.86 0.48 -7.04
C VAL A 54 12.36 0.17 -5.64
N LEU A 55 11.16 0.64 -5.31
CA LEU A 55 10.63 0.66 -3.96
C LEU A 55 9.18 0.19 -3.95
N ASP A 56 8.89 -0.74 -3.04
CA ASP A 56 7.53 -1.16 -2.70
C ASP A 56 6.67 -1.66 -3.88
N ILE A 57 7.32 -2.31 -4.86
CA ILE A 57 6.60 -3.05 -5.89
C ILE A 57 7.13 -4.47 -5.93
N SER A 58 6.22 -5.43 -6.06
CA SER A 58 6.60 -6.85 -6.01
C SER A 58 7.63 -7.19 -7.08
N PHE A 59 8.78 -7.71 -6.63
CA PHE A 59 9.77 -8.28 -7.53
C PHE A 59 9.17 -9.37 -8.43
N HIS A 60 8.37 -10.28 -7.87
CA HIS A 60 7.80 -11.41 -8.61
C HIS A 60 6.93 -10.93 -9.78
N ALA A 61 6.07 -9.92 -9.55
CA ALA A 61 5.24 -9.33 -10.58
C ALA A 61 6.05 -8.56 -11.65
N ASN A 62 7.24 -8.07 -11.31
CA ASN A 62 8.09 -7.24 -12.17
C ASN A 62 9.34 -7.95 -12.70
N ARG A 63 9.43 -9.28 -12.55
CA ARG A 63 10.61 -10.08 -12.90
C ARG A 63 11.06 -9.87 -14.35
N GLU A 64 10.14 -10.00 -15.31
CA GLU A 64 10.46 -9.89 -16.73
C GLU A 64 11.02 -8.50 -17.10
N PRO A 65 10.34 -7.38 -16.78
CA PRO A 65 10.90 -6.04 -16.97
C PRO A 65 12.27 -5.85 -16.30
N LEU A 66 12.45 -6.34 -15.08
CA LEU A 66 13.71 -6.20 -14.35
C LEU A 66 14.87 -6.92 -15.07
N LEU A 67 14.66 -8.16 -15.50
CA LEU A 67 15.68 -8.92 -16.22
C LEU A 67 16.08 -8.23 -17.54
N GLN A 68 15.12 -7.61 -18.22
CA GLN A 68 15.40 -6.80 -19.40
C GLN A 68 16.24 -5.55 -19.07
N LEU A 69 15.88 -4.83 -18.00
CA LEU A 69 16.62 -3.65 -17.54
C LEU A 69 18.06 -3.99 -17.14
N LEU A 70 18.29 -5.10 -16.45
CA LEU A 70 19.64 -5.56 -16.09
C LEU A 70 20.49 -5.86 -17.34
N LYS A 71 19.92 -6.49 -18.36
CA LYS A 71 20.60 -6.75 -19.65
C LYS A 71 20.94 -5.47 -20.42
N GLN A 72 20.28 -4.36 -20.11
CA GLN A 72 20.52 -3.05 -20.71
C GLN A 72 21.56 -2.21 -19.96
N GLY A 73 22.32 -2.81 -19.03
CA GLY A 73 23.40 -2.14 -18.30
C GLY A 73 22.92 -1.29 -17.11
N ASN A 74 21.64 -1.38 -16.74
CA ASN A 74 21.11 -0.62 -15.61
C ASN A 74 21.56 -1.24 -14.28
N THR A 75 22.01 -0.41 -13.35
CA THR A 75 22.22 -0.78 -11.94
C THR A 75 20.91 -0.60 -11.19
N VAL A 76 20.45 -1.62 -10.46
CA VAL A 76 19.14 -1.62 -9.82
C VAL A 76 19.27 -1.87 -8.32
N HIS A 77 18.90 -0.87 -7.51
CA HIS A 77 18.67 -1.00 -6.08
C HIS A 77 17.18 -1.27 -5.86
N TYR A 78 16.86 -2.37 -5.19
CA TYR A 78 15.49 -2.86 -5.07
C TYR A 78 15.15 -3.10 -3.60
N PHE A 79 14.23 -2.32 -3.04
CA PHE A 79 13.74 -2.53 -1.68
C PHE A 79 12.28 -2.96 -1.76
N ASP A 80 11.98 -4.15 -1.24
CA ASP A 80 10.64 -4.73 -1.33
C ASP A 80 10.41 -5.76 -0.22
N HIS A 81 9.17 -5.85 0.25
CA HIS A 81 8.73 -6.77 1.28
C HIS A 81 7.69 -7.78 0.77
N HIS A 82 7.33 -7.71 -0.51
CA HIS A 82 6.43 -8.67 -1.16
C HIS A 82 7.15 -9.97 -1.50
N PHE A 83 6.37 -11.00 -1.83
CA PHE A 83 6.92 -12.25 -2.35
C PHE A 83 7.79 -11.98 -3.59
N ALA A 84 9.04 -12.47 -3.55
CA ALA A 84 10.02 -12.30 -4.63
C ALA A 84 10.22 -13.57 -5.45
N GLY A 85 9.93 -14.77 -4.93
CA GLY A 85 10.36 -16.00 -5.59
C GLY A 85 11.89 -16.06 -5.73
N GLU A 86 12.38 -16.56 -6.87
CA GLU A 86 13.82 -16.73 -7.11
C GLU A 86 14.49 -15.40 -7.48
N ILE A 87 15.53 -15.00 -6.77
CA ILE A 87 16.27 -13.76 -7.03
C ILE A 87 17.42 -14.04 -8.03
N PRO A 88 17.52 -13.32 -9.16
CA PRO A 88 18.57 -13.55 -10.15
C PRO A 88 19.94 -13.07 -9.67
N GLU A 89 20.97 -13.81 -10.03
CA GLU A 89 22.35 -13.38 -9.83
C GLU A 89 22.77 -12.39 -10.93
N SER A 90 23.13 -11.18 -10.53
CA SER A 90 23.69 -10.16 -11.42
C SER A 90 24.53 -9.17 -10.61
N PRO A 91 25.71 -8.76 -11.09
CA PRO A 91 26.50 -7.73 -10.41
C PRO A 91 25.84 -6.35 -10.45
N LEU A 92 24.84 -6.16 -11.31
CA LEU A 92 24.08 -4.92 -11.46
C LEU A 92 22.79 -4.91 -10.63
N PHE A 93 22.52 -5.97 -9.87
CA PHE A 93 21.30 -6.08 -9.06
C PHE A 93 21.63 -6.09 -7.57
N HIS A 94 21.00 -5.17 -6.84
CA HIS A 94 21.17 -4.98 -5.41
C HIS A 94 19.81 -5.14 -4.71
N PRO A 95 19.37 -6.39 -4.46
CA PRO A 95 18.12 -6.67 -3.77
C PRO A 95 18.24 -6.52 -2.26
N HIS A 96 17.32 -5.76 -1.68
CA HIS A 96 17.05 -5.63 -0.25
C HIS A 96 15.62 -6.13 -0.01
N ILE A 97 15.48 -7.45 0.19
CA ILE A 97 14.18 -8.12 0.26
C ILE A 97 14.01 -8.82 1.61
N ASP A 98 12.92 -8.50 2.31
CA ASP A 98 12.51 -9.16 3.55
C ASP A 98 10.98 -9.31 3.56
N THR A 99 10.52 -10.55 3.41
CA THR A 99 9.07 -10.87 3.29
C THR A 99 8.39 -11.09 4.64
N SER A 100 9.07 -10.79 5.74
CA SER A 100 8.54 -10.95 7.09
C SER A 100 7.25 -10.13 7.26
N PRO A 101 6.20 -10.67 7.91
CA PRO A 101 4.92 -9.98 8.06
C PRO A 101 4.97 -8.61 8.78
N ALA A 102 6.03 -8.38 9.57
CA ALA A 102 6.24 -7.19 10.38
C ALA A 102 7.15 -6.13 9.72
N VAL A 103 7.41 -6.27 8.41
CA VAL A 103 8.34 -5.40 7.67
C VAL A 103 7.62 -4.79 6.47
N CYS A 104 7.79 -3.48 6.30
CA CYS A 104 7.48 -2.74 5.08
C CYS A 104 8.78 -2.23 4.44
N THR A 105 8.70 -1.72 3.20
CA THR A 105 9.84 -1.20 2.43
C THR A 105 10.56 -0.06 3.16
N SER A 106 9.83 0.81 3.83
CA SER A 106 10.39 1.91 4.60
C SER A 106 11.19 1.45 5.82
N ILE A 107 10.84 0.31 6.42
CA ILE A 107 11.66 -0.33 7.47
C ILE A 107 12.95 -0.91 6.87
N LEU A 108 12.90 -1.46 5.66
CA LEU A 108 14.10 -1.94 4.97
C LEU A 108 15.07 -0.78 4.68
N VAL A 109 14.53 0.35 4.22
CA VAL A 109 15.31 1.57 4.01
C VAL A 109 15.85 2.14 5.34
N ASP A 110 15.04 2.17 6.40
CA ASP A 110 15.48 2.60 7.74
C ASP A 110 16.69 1.81 8.23
N ARG A 111 16.61 0.47 8.12
CA ARG A 111 17.72 -0.43 8.46
C ARG A 111 18.96 -0.16 7.61
N PHE A 112 18.78 0.01 6.30
CA PHE A 112 19.86 0.32 5.36
C PHE A 112 20.56 1.64 5.68
N LEU A 113 19.80 2.65 6.14
CA LEU A 113 20.31 3.96 6.54
C LEU A 113 20.67 4.05 8.02
N ALA A 114 20.73 2.91 8.72
CA ALA A 114 21.05 2.81 10.14
C ALA A 114 20.20 3.73 11.05
N GLY A 115 18.90 3.87 10.75
CA GLY A 115 17.96 4.58 11.60
C GLY A 115 17.98 6.11 11.48
N LYS A 116 18.70 6.68 10.50
CA LYS A 116 18.92 8.14 10.39
C LYS A 116 17.64 8.96 10.16
N TYR A 117 16.63 8.38 9.53
CA TYR A 117 15.36 9.04 9.18
C TYR A 117 14.14 8.27 9.69
N ARG A 118 14.30 7.59 10.84
CA ARG A 118 13.36 6.61 11.38
C ARG A 118 11.94 7.12 11.63
N LEU A 119 11.75 8.41 11.84
CA LEU A 119 10.41 9.01 11.93
C LEU A 119 9.59 8.74 10.66
N TRP A 120 10.18 8.85 9.48
CA TRP A 120 9.50 8.52 8.21
C TRP A 120 9.19 7.02 8.06
N ALA A 121 9.99 6.14 8.66
CA ALA A 121 9.69 4.71 8.70
C ALA A 121 8.51 4.40 9.65
N ILE A 122 8.35 5.16 10.74
CA ILE A 122 7.19 5.07 11.62
C ILE A 122 5.92 5.50 10.87
N VAL A 123 5.95 6.65 10.18
CA VAL A 123 4.86 7.15 9.32
C VAL A 123 4.44 6.08 8.32
N ALA A 124 5.39 5.53 7.56
CA ALA A 124 5.14 4.48 6.60
C ALA A 124 4.51 3.23 7.23
N SER A 125 5.02 2.80 8.38
CA SER A 125 4.54 1.60 9.08
C SER A 125 3.08 1.74 9.50
N PHE A 126 2.65 2.91 9.97
CA PHE A 126 1.23 3.17 10.24
C PHE A 126 0.40 3.21 8.96
N GLY A 127 0.90 3.86 7.90
CA GLY A 127 0.25 3.86 6.59
C GLY A 127 0.00 2.46 6.05
N ASP A 128 0.96 1.55 6.23
CA ASP A 128 0.86 0.14 5.84
C ASP A 128 0.07 -0.74 6.83
N ASN A 129 -0.58 -0.12 7.81
CA ASN A 129 -1.37 -0.78 8.85
C ASN A 129 -0.54 -1.77 9.70
N LEU A 130 0.77 -1.54 9.82
CA LEU A 130 1.71 -2.24 10.69
C LEU A 130 1.89 -1.51 12.03
N HIS A 131 0.79 -1.36 12.79
CA HIS A 131 0.79 -0.60 14.05
C HIS A 131 1.79 -1.12 15.09
N SER A 132 1.92 -2.44 15.25
CA SER A 132 2.86 -3.02 16.24
C SER A 132 4.32 -2.71 15.90
N PRO A 133 4.81 -2.94 14.65
CA PRO A 133 6.11 -2.44 14.22
C PRO A 133 6.29 -0.92 14.38
N ALA A 134 5.27 -0.12 14.04
CA ALA A 134 5.33 1.33 14.17
C ALA A 134 5.55 1.78 15.62
N HIS A 135 4.79 1.22 16.57
CA HIS A 135 4.98 1.49 18.00
C HIS A 135 6.36 1.04 18.50
N GLY A 136 6.84 -0.14 18.07
CA GLY A 136 8.17 -0.60 18.43
C GLY A 136 9.27 0.38 17.99
N LEU A 137 9.15 0.96 16.79
CA LEU A 137 10.07 2.00 16.32
C LEU A 137 9.90 3.32 17.09
N ALA A 138 8.67 3.75 17.39
CA ALA A 138 8.40 4.95 18.19
C ALA A 138 9.01 4.84 19.60
N ASP A 139 8.89 3.67 20.25
CA ASP A 139 9.48 3.39 21.57
C ASP A 139 11.00 3.54 21.56
N THR A 140 11.67 3.13 20.48
CA THR A 140 13.13 3.29 20.35
C THR A 140 13.59 4.75 20.27
N LEU A 141 12.69 5.65 19.86
CA LEU A 141 12.92 7.10 19.85
C LEU A 141 12.33 7.79 21.10
N LYS A 142 11.63 7.03 21.96
CA LYS A 142 10.92 7.53 23.16
C LYS A 142 9.90 8.61 22.83
N LEU A 143 9.20 8.46 21.71
CA LEU A 143 8.11 9.38 21.34
C LEU A 143 6.99 9.30 22.37
N SER A 144 6.37 10.45 22.62
CA SER A 144 5.14 10.54 23.38
C SER A 144 3.98 9.91 22.60
N HIS A 145 2.86 9.70 23.30
CA HIS A 145 1.63 9.26 22.67
C HIS A 145 1.15 10.27 21.62
N GLU A 146 1.22 11.57 21.90
CA GLU A 146 0.80 12.62 20.98
C GLU A 146 1.64 12.60 19.69
N GLU A 147 2.96 12.63 19.81
CA GLU A 147 3.87 12.51 18.66
C GLU A 147 3.62 11.22 17.85
N THR A 148 3.36 10.10 18.52
CA THR A 148 3.07 8.83 17.83
C THR A 148 1.76 8.88 17.05
N GLU A 149 0.73 9.53 17.61
CA GLU A 149 -0.56 9.71 16.94
C GLU A 149 -0.48 10.65 15.73
N GLU A 150 0.35 11.70 15.78
CA GLU A 150 0.60 12.58 14.63
C GLU A 150 1.25 11.82 13.48
N LEU A 151 2.28 10.99 13.77
CA LEU A 151 2.91 10.15 12.75
C LEU A 151 1.95 9.09 12.20
N ARG A 152 1.05 8.57 13.04
CA ARG A 152 0.01 7.63 12.63
C ARG A 152 -0.97 8.29 11.66
N GLU A 153 -1.50 9.45 12.01
CA GLU A 153 -2.42 10.20 11.16
C GLU A 153 -1.75 10.54 9.82
N LEU A 154 -0.51 11.04 9.83
CA LEU A 154 0.23 11.35 8.61
C LEU A 154 0.35 10.12 7.69
N GLY A 155 0.75 8.98 8.25
CA GLY A 155 0.91 7.73 7.50
C GLY A 155 -0.40 7.24 6.91
N GLU A 156 -1.46 7.22 7.71
CA GLU A 156 -2.78 6.77 7.29
C GLU A 156 -3.36 7.68 6.19
N LEU A 157 -3.18 9.01 6.27
CA LEU A 157 -3.66 9.96 5.27
C LEU A 157 -2.91 9.87 3.95
N ILE A 158 -1.58 9.69 3.99
CA ILE A 158 -0.79 9.44 2.76
C ILE A 158 -1.25 8.13 2.10
N ASN A 159 -1.43 7.07 2.88
CA ASN A 159 -1.88 5.78 2.33
C ASN A 159 -3.33 5.87 1.80
N TYR A 160 -4.23 6.56 2.50
CA TYR A 160 -5.60 6.84 2.05
C TYR A 160 -5.62 7.55 0.68
N ASN A 161 -4.75 8.55 0.48
CA ASN A 161 -4.65 9.25 -0.80
C ASN A 161 -4.27 8.32 -1.96
N ALA A 162 -3.53 7.23 -1.70
CA ALA A 162 -3.03 6.35 -2.75
C ALA A 162 -4.08 5.37 -3.31
N TYR A 163 -5.23 5.23 -2.66
CA TYR A 163 -6.29 4.34 -3.10
C TYR A 163 -7.13 4.96 -4.22
N GLY A 164 -6.86 4.54 -5.46
CA GLY A 164 -7.66 4.87 -6.63
C GLY A 164 -7.59 3.77 -7.70
N GLU A 165 -8.46 3.87 -8.70
CA GLU A 165 -8.33 3.10 -9.94
C GLU A 165 -7.41 3.84 -10.91
N THR A 166 -7.43 5.16 -10.84
CA THR A 166 -6.64 6.10 -11.63
C THR A 166 -6.11 7.23 -10.76
N VAL A 167 -5.09 7.97 -11.22
CA VAL A 167 -4.50 9.09 -10.45
C VAL A 167 -5.52 10.20 -10.23
N GLU A 168 -6.50 10.33 -11.13
CA GLU A 168 -7.62 11.28 -11.05
C GLU A 168 -8.59 10.97 -9.90
N ASP A 169 -8.55 9.76 -9.33
CA ASP A 169 -9.34 9.44 -8.13
C ASP A 169 -8.68 10.00 -6.84
N LEU A 170 -7.40 10.40 -6.87
CA LEU A 170 -6.66 10.85 -5.69
C LEU A 170 -6.83 12.36 -5.45
N HIS A 171 -6.57 12.82 -4.23
CA HIS A 171 -6.52 14.26 -3.93
C HIS A 171 -5.24 14.89 -4.48
N TYR A 172 -4.14 14.14 -4.39
CA TYR A 172 -2.83 14.48 -4.96
C TYR A 172 -2.29 13.29 -5.76
N SER A 173 -1.65 13.56 -6.89
CA SER A 173 -0.85 12.53 -7.53
C SER A 173 0.30 12.13 -6.58
N PRO A 174 0.77 10.86 -6.62
CA PRO A 174 1.85 10.44 -5.74
C PRO A 174 3.15 11.20 -6.00
N GLU A 175 3.36 11.62 -7.24
CA GLU A 175 4.48 12.51 -7.59
C GLU A 175 4.37 13.86 -6.90
N ALA A 176 3.20 14.52 -6.97
CA ALA A 176 2.99 15.81 -6.32
C ALA A 176 3.12 15.72 -4.80
N LEU A 177 2.56 14.66 -4.21
CA LEU A 177 2.65 14.43 -2.77
C LEU A 177 4.11 14.19 -2.34
N PHE A 178 4.85 13.33 -3.05
CA PHE A 178 6.28 13.14 -2.79
C PHE A 178 7.06 14.46 -2.87
N ARG A 179 6.83 15.28 -3.90
CA ARG A 179 7.47 16.60 -4.04
C ARG A 179 7.12 17.55 -2.90
N ALA A 180 5.91 17.49 -2.36
CA ALA A 180 5.51 18.28 -1.19
C ALA A 180 6.23 17.83 0.09
N LEU A 181 6.58 16.54 0.22
CA LEU A 181 7.33 16.01 1.35
C LEU A 181 8.83 16.37 1.28
N GLN A 182 9.40 16.50 0.07
CA GLN A 182 10.85 16.68 -0.13
C GLN A 182 11.52 17.77 0.74
N PRO A 183 10.91 18.95 0.99
CA PRO A 183 11.53 19.99 1.82
C PRO A 183 11.67 19.61 3.31
N TYR A 184 10.97 18.59 3.78
CA TYR A 184 10.82 18.28 5.19
C TYR A 184 11.67 17.09 5.59
N SER A 185 12.76 17.33 6.33
CA SER A 185 13.53 16.23 6.93
C SER A 185 12.79 15.57 8.09
N ASP A 186 12.02 16.35 8.84
CA ASP A 186 11.23 15.92 9.98
C ASP A 186 9.74 15.85 9.59
N PRO A 187 9.05 14.70 9.77
CA PRO A 187 7.62 14.60 9.48
C PRO A 187 6.74 15.51 10.35
N PHE A 188 7.17 15.91 11.55
CA PHE A 188 6.40 16.84 12.39
C PHE A 188 6.31 18.23 11.75
N ASP A 189 7.39 18.68 11.09
CA ASP A 189 7.38 19.94 10.35
C ASP A 189 6.35 19.89 9.20
N PHE A 190 6.29 18.78 8.46
CA PHE A 190 5.26 18.60 7.42
C PHE A 190 3.86 18.57 8.04
N PHE A 191 3.69 17.84 9.15
CA PHE A 191 2.41 17.68 9.83
C PHE A 191 1.78 19.00 10.28
N HIS A 192 2.61 19.94 10.76
CA HIS A 192 2.13 21.23 11.27
C HIS A 192 2.09 22.35 10.22
N ALA A 193 2.87 22.27 9.13
CA ALA A 193 3.03 23.38 8.19
C ALA A 193 2.43 23.14 6.79
N ALA A 194 2.22 21.89 6.37
CA ALA A 194 1.82 21.58 5.01
C ALA A 194 0.29 21.65 4.80
N GLY A 195 -0.15 22.55 3.92
CA GLY A 195 -1.57 22.66 3.54
C GLY A 195 -2.09 21.42 2.77
N GLU A 196 -1.20 20.60 2.22
CA GLU A 196 -1.54 19.31 1.64
C GLU A 196 -2.20 18.38 2.65
N LEU A 197 -1.74 18.39 3.91
CA LEU A 197 -2.30 17.53 4.95
C LEU A 197 -3.72 17.96 5.34
N ASP A 198 -4.00 19.26 5.39
CA ASP A 198 -5.34 19.78 5.68
C ASP A 198 -6.35 19.33 4.62
N ARG A 199 -5.98 19.36 3.34
CA ARG A 199 -6.83 18.86 2.26
C ARG A 199 -7.05 17.34 2.37
N LEU A 200 -6.02 16.59 2.74
CA LEU A 200 -6.15 15.14 2.97
C LEU A 200 -7.08 14.84 4.15
N ARG A 201 -6.98 15.59 5.26
CA ARG A 201 -7.89 15.49 6.41
C ARG A 201 -9.33 15.76 6.02
N GLU A 202 -9.59 16.87 5.32
CA GLU A 202 -10.93 17.23 4.88
C GLU A 202 -11.50 16.15 3.94
N GLY A 203 -10.72 15.71 2.95
CA GLY A 203 -11.10 14.66 2.03
C GLY A 203 -11.41 13.34 2.74
N PHE A 204 -10.55 12.95 3.69
CA PHE A 204 -10.74 11.76 4.50
C PHE A 204 -12.03 11.82 5.32
N GLN A 205 -12.27 12.92 6.04
CA GLN A 205 -13.48 13.11 6.84
C GLN A 205 -14.76 13.06 5.98
N ASN A 206 -14.75 13.76 4.84
CA ASN A 206 -15.87 13.77 3.91
C ASN A 206 -16.16 12.37 3.35
N ASP A 207 -15.14 11.62 2.94
CA ASP A 207 -15.33 10.28 2.42
C ASP A 207 -15.76 9.29 3.52
N MET A 208 -15.19 9.39 4.73
CA MET A 208 -15.57 8.53 5.86
C MET A 208 -17.00 8.77 6.33
N SER A 209 -17.49 10.02 6.34
CA SER A 209 -18.90 10.30 6.68
C SER A 209 -19.89 9.60 5.74
N GLN A 210 -19.51 9.36 4.47
CA GLN A 210 -20.34 8.64 3.52
C GLN A 210 -20.42 7.13 3.80
N THR A 211 -19.50 6.61 4.62
CA THR A 211 -19.50 5.20 5.04
C THR A 211 -20.47 4.93 6.18
N GLU A 212 -20.82 5.94 6.99
CA GLU A 212 -21.67 5.79 8.18
C GLU A 212 -23.07 5.24 7.86
N THR A 213 -23.58 5.55 6.67
CA THR A 213 -24.89 5.07 6.20
C THR A 213 -24.81 3.78 5.39
N LYS A 214 -23.64 3.13 5.34
CA LYS A 214 -23.44 1.90 4.56
C LYS A 214 -23.66 0.68 5.43
N HIS A 215 -24.63 -0.14 5.04
CA HIS A 215 -24.93 -1.42 5.67
C HIS A 215 -24.37 -2.57 4.82
N PRO A 216 -24.05 -3.71 5.45
CA PRO A 216 -23.65 -4.88 4.69
C PRO A 216 -24.78 -5.35 3.78
N VAL A 217 -24.45 -5.70 2.55
CA VAL A 217 -25.39 -6.29 1.59
C VAL A 217 -25.67 -7.76 1.92
N ARG A 218 -24.75 -8.42 2.63
CA ARG A 218 -24.92 -9.77 3.19
C ARG A 218 -24.27 -9.83 4.58
N GLN A 219 -25.01 -10.36 5.55
CA GLN A 219 -24.50 -10.58 6.90
C GLN A 219 -24.95 -11.96 7.40
N THR A 220 -23.98 -12.80 7.75
CA THR A 220 -24.18 -14.18 8.22
C THR A 220 -23.33 -14.41 9.47
N SER A 221 -23.29 -15.63 9.99
CA SER A 221 -22.33 -16.01 11.04
C SER A 221 -20.88 -16.01 10.55
N ALA A 222 -20.65 -16.15 9.25
CA ALA A 222 -19.32 -16.13 8.64
C ALA A 222 -18.73 -14.71 8.59
N GLY A 223 -19.57 -13.70 8.39
CA GLY A 223 -19.11 -12.32 8.36
C GLY A 223 -20.03 -11.31 7.70
N ARG A 224 -19.44 -10.18 7.30
CA ARG A 224 -20.14 -9.05 6.65
C ARG A 224 -19.56 -8.77 5.28
N ILE A 225 -20.43 -8.63 4.27
CA ILE A 225 -20.04 -8.22 2.92
C ILE A 225 -20.66 -6.86 2.62
N TYR A 226 -19.85 -5.92 2.15
CA TYR A 226 -20.24 -4.58 1.75
C TYR A 226 -20.03 -4.38 0.26
N GLN A 227 -20.85 -3.53 -0.35
CA GLN A 227 -20.70 -3.15 -1.75
C GLN A 227 -20.81 -1.64 -1.90
N PHE A 228 -19.77 -1.05 -2.50
CA PHE A 228 -19.68 0.38 -2.79
C PHE A 228 -19.77 0.64 -4.30
N PRO A 229 -20.45 1.72 -4.70
CA PRO A 229 -20.59 2.08 -6.10
C PRO A 229 -19.27 2.56 -6.71
N ASN A 230 -19.28 2.70 -8.03
CA ASN A 230 -18.17 3.25 -8.82
C ASN A 230 -17.98 4.75 -8.55
N ALA A 231 -17.32 5.09 -7.44
CA ALA A 231 -17.00 6.46 -7.05
C ALA A 231 -15.59 6.58 -6.46
N ALA A 232 -14.91 7.69 -6.73
CA ALA A 232 -13.52 7.91 -6.27
C ALA A 232 -13.39 7.80 -4.74
N TRP A 233 -14.34 8.36 -3.99
CA TRP A 233 -14.36 8.27 -2.52
C TRP A 233 -14.42 6.83 -2.03
N CYS A 234 -15.20 5.96 -2.67
CA CYS A 234 -15.32 4.55 -2.32
C CYS A 234 -14.00 3.80 -2.47
N ARG A 235 -13.21 4.15 -3.49
CA ARG A 235 -11.87 3.58 -3.66
C ARG A 235 -10.96 4.08 -2.55
N ARG A 236 -10.91 5.40 -2.33
CA ARG A 236 -10.03 6.03 -1.33
C ARG A 236 -10.23 5.47 0.07
N VAL A 237 -11.49 5.33 0.53
CA VAL A 237 -11.77 4.79 1.87
C VAL A 237 -11.69 3.28 1.97
N SER A 238 -11.56 2.54 0.86
CA SER A 238 -11.72 1.08 0.86
C SER A 238 -10.82 0.36 1.86
N GLY A 239 -9.55 0.78 1.96
CA GLY A 239 -8.59 0.23 2.91
C GLY A 239 -8.97 0.54 4.37
N VAL A 240 -9.24 1.82 4.65
CA VAL A 240 -9.56 2.30 6.01
C VAL A 240 -10.87 1.72 6.51
N PHE A 241 -11.92 1.75 5.68
CA PHE A 241 -13.21 1.17 6.00
C PHE A 241 -13.08 -0.33 6.29
N SER A 242 -12.36 -1.09 5.46
CA SER A 242 -12.13 -2.53 5.68
C SER A 242 -11.42 -2.81 6.99
N ASN A 243 -10.44 -1.98 7.38
CA ASN A 243 -9.74 -2.12 8.65
C ASN A 243 -10.62 -1.73 9.85
N GLN A 244 -11.44 -0.68 9.71
CA GLN A 244 -12.40 -0.27 10.73
C GLN A 244 -13.42 -1.39 11.02
N VAL A 245 -14.09 -1.92 9.99
CA VAL A 245 -15.10 -2.98 10.19
C VAL A 245 -14.48 -4.27 10.72
N ALA A 246 -13.22 -4.56 10.38
CA ALA A 246 -12.50 -5.69 10.98
C ALA A 246 -12.28 -5.52 12.49
N ARG A 247 -11.97 -4.30 12.95
CA ARG A 247 -11.77 -3.99 14.38
C ARG A 247 -13.08 -3.96 15.16
N GLU A 248 -14.17 -3.48 14.56
CA GLU A 248 -15.50 -3.47 15.18
C GLU A 248 -16.03 -4.88 15.50
N ALA A 249 -15.71 -5.85 14.65
CA ALA A 249 -16.14 -7.25 14.80
C ALA A 249 -14.97 -8.20 14.56
N PRO A 250 -14.06 -8.35 15.54
CA PRO A 250 -12.77 -9.06 15.37
C PRO A 250 -12.91 -10.57 15.16
N ASN A 251 -14.09 -11.14 15.46
CA ASN A 251 -14.40 -12.55 15.28
C ASN A 251 -15.05 -12.87 13.93
N MET A 252 -15.33 -11.85 13.11
CA MET A 252 -15.98 -12.00 11.80
C MET A 252 -15.01 -11.69 10.66
N ALA A 253 -15.20 -12.37 9.53
CA ALA A 253 -14.58 -11.97 8.28
C ALA A 253 -15.33 -10.77 7.68
N HIS A 254 -14.65 -9.97 6.87
CA HIS A 254 -15.25 -8.84 6.18
C HIS A 254 -14.80 -8.80 4.72
N ALA A 255 -15.73 -8.53 3.81
CA ALA A 255 -15.42 -8.27 2.41
C ALA A 255 -16.00 -6.93 1.97
N LEU A 256 -15.26 -6.20 1.13
CA LEU A 256 -15.70 -4.99 0.47
C LEU A 256 -15.53 -5.15 -1.04
N LEU A 257 -16.62 -5.03 -1.77
CA LEU A 257 -16.65 -4.95 -3.23
C LEU A 257 -16.79 -3.48 -3.62
N VAL A 258 -15.86 -2.96 -4.42
CA VAL A 258 -15.95 -1.61 -5.01
C VAL A 258 -16.12 -1.74 -6.51
N GLU A 259 -17.20 -1.21 -7.05
CA GLU A 259 -17.46 -1.24 -8.49
C GLU A 259 -16.43 -0.41 -9.28
N ARG A 260 -15.98 -0.96 -10.40
CA ARG A 260 -14.98 -0.38 -11.30
C ARG A 260 -15.65 0.28 -12.49
N LYS A 261 -14.89 1.08 -13.25
CA LYS A 261 -15.41 1.79 -14.45
C LYS A 261 -15.94 0.84 -15.54
N ASP A 262 -15.40 -0.37 -15.62
CA ASP A 262 -15.79 -1.41 -16.57
C ASP A 262 -16.97 -2.29 -16.08
N GLY A 263 -17.56 -1.95 -14.92
CA GLY A 263 -18.68 -2.69 -14.32
C GLY A 263 -18.25 -3.90 -13.48
N THR A 264 -16.96 -4.25 -13.45
CA THR A 264 -16.44 -5.33 -12.60
C THR A 264 -16.20 -4.84 -11.18
N PHE A 265 -15.87 -5.74 -10.25
CA PHE A 265 -15.61 -5.38 -8.85
C PHE A 265 -14.15 -5.58 -8.44
N LEU A 266 -13.62 -4.60 -7.72
CA LEU A 266 -12.43 -4.74 -6.91
C LEU A 266 -12.84 -5.28 -5.55
N VAL A 267 -12.31 -6.43 -5.16
CA VAL A 267 -12.66 -7.07 -3.88
C VAL A 267 -11.50 -7.01 -2.92
N GLY A 268 -11.76 -6.55 -1.69
CA GLY A 268 -10.87 -6.70 -0.54
C GLY A 268 -11.50 -7.60 0.50
N VAL A 269 -10.73 -8.55 1.03
CA VAL A 269 -11.15 -9.48 2.09
C VAL A 269 -10.23 -9.32 3.30
N ARG A 270 -10.83 -9.28 4.49
CA ARG A 270 -10.17 -9.38 5.79
C ARG A 270 -10.67 -10.62 6.51
N ALA A 271 -9.75 -11.51 6.86
CA ALA A 271 -10.06 -12.62 7.77
C ALA A 271 -10.39 -12.07 9.18
N PRO A 272 -11.04 -12.87 10.05
CA PRO A 272 -11.20 -12.50 11.46
C PRO A 272 -9.86 -12.16 12.10
N ILE A 273 -9.79 -11.06 12.84
CA ILE A 273 -8.57 -10.69 13.58
C ILE A 273 -8.22 -11.80 14.60
N ALA A 274 -9.23 -12.41 15.23
CA ALA A 274 -9.03 -13.50 16.18
C ALA A 274 -8.53 -14.82 15.55
N LYS A 275 -8.70 -14.99 14.22
CA LYS A 275 -8.29 -16.17 13.45
C LYS A 275 -7.85 -15.69 12.05
N PRO A 276 -6.62 -15.14 11.92
CA PRO A 276 -6.18 -14.38 10.73
C PRO A 276 -5.80 -15.30 9.56
N GLN A 277 -6.75 -16.11 9.09
CA GLN A 277 -6.58 -17.14 8.06
C GLN A 277 -7.80 -17.22 7.14
N GLY A 278 -7.62 -17.77 5.93
CA GLY A 278 -8.70 -18.08 4.97
C GLY A 278 -9.00 -17.01 3.92
N ALA A 279 -8.45 -15.79 4.04
CA ALA A 279 -8.69 -14.74 3.05
C ALA A 279 -8.07 -15.09 1.68
N GLU A 280 -6.82 -15.56 1.68
CA GLU A 280 -6.13 -16.00 0.47
C GLU A 280 -6.82 -17.21 -0.17
N GLU A 281 -7.15 -18.22 0.63
CA GLU A 281 -7.84 -19.45 0.19
C GLU A 281 -9.17 -19.16 -0.51
N LEU A 282 -9.92 -18.16 -0.04
CA LEU A 282 -11.11 -17.67 -0.74
C LEU A 282 -10.74 -17.02 -2.07
N CYS A 283 -9.82 -16.06 -2.05
CA CYS A 283 -9.54 -15.21 -3.22
C CYS A 283 -8.95 -16.02 -4.38
N ILE A 284 -8.08 -17.01 -4.13
CA ILE A 284 -7.47 -17.84 -5.18
C ILE A 284 -8.49 -18.68 -5.98
N LYS A 285 -9.73 -18.82 -5.51
CA LYS A 285 -10.83 -19.47 -6.25
C LYS A 285 -11.33 -18.64 -7.44
N PHE A 286 -10.90 -17.38 -7.54
CA PHE A 286 -11.26 -16.41 -8.57
C PHE A 286 -10.05 -16.04 -9.43
N SER A 287 -10.28 -15.77 -10.71
CA SER A 287 -9.25 -15.65 -11.75
C SER A 287 -8.14 -14.64 -11.45
N SER A 288 -8.49 -13.52 -10.80
CA SER A 288 -7.58 -12.42 -10.48
C SER A 288 -7.33 -12.27 -8.98
N GLY A 289 -7.57 -13.34 -8.21
CA GLY A 289 -7.48 -13.34 -6.77
C GLY A 289 -6.12 -13.79 -6.22
N GLY A 290 -5.74 -13.24 -5.08
CA GLY A 290 -4.53 -13.59 -4.36
C GLY A 290 -4.33 -12.70 -3.13
N GLY A 291 -3.25 -12.91 -2.39
CA GLY A 291 -2.92 -12.09 -1.22
C GLY A 291 -2.22 -12.89 -0.13
N ARG A 292 -2.42 -12.50 1.13
CA ARG A 292 -1.89 -13.16 2.32
C ARG A 292 -3.02 -13.81 3.11
N SER A 293 -2.68 -14.78 3.95
CA SER A 293 -3.64 -15.55 4.77
C SER A 293 -4.70 -14.71 5.49
N ALA A 294 -4.32 -13.55 6.06
CA ALA A 294 -5.22 -12.66 6.79
C ALA A 294 -5.91 -11.58 5.95
N SER A 295 -5.36 -11.25 4.77
CA SER A 295 -5.81 -10.15 3.93
C SER A 295 -5.48 -10.43 2.48
N ALA A 296 -6.52 -10.53 1.66
CA ALA A 296 -6.42 -10.87 0.25
C ALA A 296 -7.42 -10.05 -0.57
N GLY A 297 -7.39 -10.21 -1.89
CA GLY A 297 -8.33 -9.52 -2.76
C GLY A 297 -8.40 -10.12 -4.15
N ILE A 298 -9.36 -9.62 -4.92
CA ILE A 298 -9.61 -9.97 -6.31
C ILE A 298 -9.58 -8.67 -7.10
N ASN A 299 -8.74 -8.59 -8.15
CA ASN A 299 -8.55 -7.34 -8.88
C ASN A 299 -9.70 -7.03 -9.86
N ASN A 300 -10.35 -8.08 -10.35
CA ASN A 300 -11.46 -8.05 -11.28
C ASN A 300 -12.36 -9.27 -11.01
N LEU A 301 -13.48 -9.03 -10.31
CA LEU A 301 -14.58 -9.97 -10.14
C LEU A 301 -15.71 -9.59 -11.10
N ALA A 302 -16.10 -10.49 -11.99
CA ALA A 302 -17.17 -10.23 -12.95
C ALA A 302 -18.53 -10.13 -12.23
N PRO A 303 -19.48 -9.30 -12.72
CA PRO A 303 -20.81 -9.17 -12.10
C PRO A 303 -21.55 -10.49 -11.90
N GLU A 304 -21.42 -11.41 -12.86
CA GLU A 304 -22.01 -12.75 -12.81
C GLU A 304 -21.37 -13.68 -11.76
N GLU A 305 -20.19 -13.34 -11.23
CA GLU A 305 -19.52 -14.11 -10.18
C GLU A 305 -19.80 -13.58 -8.76
N VAL A 306 -20.57 -12.48 -8.60
CA VAL A 306 -20.84 -11.88 -7.29
C VAL A 306 -21.58 -12.82 -6.36
N ASP A 307 -22.63 -13.49 -6.84
CA ASP A 307 -23.38 -14.45 -6.02
C ASP A 307 -22.51 -15.65 -5.61
N ARG A 308 -21.70 -16.17 -6.56
CA ARG A 308 -20.71 -17.22 -6.28
C ARG A 308 -19.70 -16.76 -5.22
N PHE A 309 -19.23 -15.52 -5.29
CA PHE A 309 -18.32 -14.96 -4.28
C PHE A 309 -18.96 -14.93 -2.90
N TYR A 310 -20.22 -14.53 -2.79
CA TYR A 310 -20.92 -14.51 -1.51
C TYR A 310 -21.07 -15.91 -0.90
N ASP A 311 -21.39 -16.92 -1.71
CA ASP A 311 -21.54 -18.29 -1.22
C ASP A 311 -20.19 -18.91 -0.82
N GLU A 312 -19.14 -18.68 -1.60
CA GLU A 312 -17.78 -19.13 -1.26
C GLU A 312 -17.24 -18.43 -0.02
N PHE A 313 -17.59 -17.15 0.19
CA PHE A 313 -17.24 -16.40 1.40
C PHE A 313 -17.88 -17.04 2.64
N ASP A 314 -19.18 -17.34 2.58
CA ASP A 314 -19.88 -17.99 3.70
C ASP A 314 -19.29 -19.38 3.98
N ILE A 315 -19.00 -20.18 2.95
CA ILE A 315 -18.38 -21.51 3.10
C ILE A 315 -17.00 -21.40 3.76
N GLN A 316 -16.17 -20.45 3.32
CA GLN A 316 -14.80 -20.29 3.82
C GLN A 316 -14.77 -19.94 5.32
N PHE A 317 -15.69 -19.09 5.78
CA PHE A 317 -15.63 -18.50 7.12
C PHE A 317 -16.69 -19.02 8.10
N SER A 318 -17.51 -20.00 7.71
CA SER A 318 -18.45 -20.66 8.63
C SER A 318 -17.81 -21.77 9.50
N ASN A 319 -16.50 -22.06 9.33
CA ASN A 319 -15.77 -23.15 10.00
C ASN A 319 -14.68 -22.67 10.99
#